data_AF-A0A3P8KZX3-F1
#
_entry.id   AF-A0A3P8KZX3-F1
#
_cell.length_a   1.000
_cell.length_b   1.000
_cell.length_c   1.000
_cell.angle_alpha   90.00
_cell.angle_beta   90.00
_cell.angle_gamma   90.00
#
_symmetry.space_group_name_H-M   'P 1'
#
loop_
_entity.id
_entity.type
_entity.pdbx_description
1 polymer ?
#
loop_
_entity_poly.entity_id
_entity_poly.type
_entity_poly.pdbx_seq_one_letter_code
_entity_poly.pdbx_strand_id
1 'polypeptide(L)'
;MVGHTTLRASVMGDSLDRSASEDECSRMRELLEESLAAGAFGFSTGTFYPPARAATVDEIVAVAEPLARYGAFYATHMRNEAEAVLDSLNETYEIGRRLGVRVLISHHKLAGVKKPWPFAGNAGQHSGRPRTPAGIAGLLPL
;
A
#
# COMPACT_ATOMS: atom_id res chain seq x y z
N MET A 1 3.49 1.52 12.99
CA MET A 1 2.45 0.56 12.56
C MET A 1 3.04 -0.83 12.56
N VAL A 2 2.20 -1.85 12.69
CA VAL A 2 2.59 -3.28 12.63
C VAL A 2 2.25 -3.85 11.26
N GLY A 3 3.19 -4.56 10.64
CA GLY A 3 3.01 -5.13 9.30
C GLY A 3 2.43 -6.55 9.33
N HIS A 4 1.37 -6.79 8.57
CA HIS A 4 0.77 -8.13 8.41
C HIS A 4 1.75 -9.18 7.89
N THR A 5 2.59 -8.82 6.91
CA THR A 5 3.65 -9.71 6.41
C THR A 5 4.64 -10.11 7.50
N THR A 6 4.98 -9.18 8.40
CA THR A 6 5.86 -9.47 9.55
C THR A 6 5.18 -10.45 10.50
N LEU A 7 3.90 -10.23 10.82
CA LEU A 7 3.13 -11.15 11.67
C LEU A 7 3.05 -12.56 11.05
N ARG A 8 2.75 -12.65 9.75
CA ARG A 8 2.74 -13.93 9.02
C ARG A 8 4.09 -14.64 9.09
N ALA A 9 5.18 -13.93 8.80
CA ALA A 9 6.52 -14.51 8.87
C ALA A 9 6.87 -14.99 10.29
N SER A 10 6.45 -14.25 11.33
CA SER A 10 6.70 -14.62 12.73
C SER A 10 5.90 -15.85 13.19
N VAL A 11 4.68 -16.05 12.68
CA VAL A 11 3.78 -17.10 13.17
C VAL A 11 3.77 -18.34 12.26
N MET A 12 3.77 -18.15 10.95
CA MET A 12 3.63 -19.21 9.94
C MET A 12 4.98 -19.74 9.43
N GLY A 13 6.08 -19.05 9.76
CA GLY A 13 7.42 -19.38 9.26
C GLY A 13 7.49 -19.28 7.74
N ASP A 14 8.01 -20.33 7.09
CA ASP A 14 8.20 -20.37 5.64
C ASP A 14 6.91 -20.71 4.85
N SER A 15 5.82 -21.11 5.53
CA SER A 15 4.56 -21.54 4.89
C SER A 15 3.65 -20.38 4.48
N LEU A 16 4.18 -19.43 3.71
CA LEU A 16 3.53 -18.14 3.42
C LEU A 16 2.66 -18.13 2.15
N ASP A 17 2.62 -19.24 1.41
CA ASP A 17 1.91 -19.42 0.14
C ASP A 17 0.45 -19.89 0.29
N ARG A 18 -0.04 -20.02 1.53
CA ARG A 18 -1.42 -20.38 1.89
C ARG A 18 -2.07 -19.33 2.80
N SER A 19 -3.38 -19.39 3.00
CA SER A 19 -4.03 -18.63 4.08
C SER A 19 -3.58 -19.13 5.45
N ALA A 20 -3.60 -18.25 6.44
CA ALA A 20 -3.36 -18.62 7.83
C ALA A 20 -4.53 -19.48 8.37
N SER A 21 -4.24 -20.41 9.26
CA SER A 21 -5.27 -21.12 10.03
C SER A 21 -5.89 -20.22 11.11
N GLU A 22 -6.98 -20.65 11.73
CA GLU A 22 -7.61 -19.93 12.85
C GLU A 22 -6.62 -19.72 14.01
N ASP A 23 -5.85 -20.76 14.37
CA ASP A 23 -4.83 -20.68 15.43
C ASP A 23 -3.72 -19.69 15.09
N GLU A 24 -3.26 -19.68 13.83
CA GLU A 24 -2.25 -18.73 13.35
C GLU A 24 -2.80 -17.30 13.35
N CYS A 25 -4.07 -17.11 12.95
CA CYS A 25 -4.74 -15.82 13.05
C CYS A 25 -4.81 -15.33 14.50
N SER A 26 -5.14 -16.21 15.46
CA SER A 26 -5.19 -15.84 16.88
C SER A 26 -3.82 -15.40 17.39
N ARG A 27 -2.76 -16.15 17.08
CA ARG A 27 -1.39 -15.80 17.48
C ARG A 27 -0.91 -14.49 16.86
N MET A 28 -1.24 -14.24 15.59
CA MET A 28 -0.94 -12.95 14.94
C MET A 28 -1.72 -11.79 15.57
N ARG A 29 -2.99 -12.02 15.94
CA ARG A 29 -3.82 -11.04 16.63
C ARG A 29 -3.26 -10.68 18.00
N GLU A 30 -2.79 -11.66 18.77
CA GLU A 30 -2.14 -11.45 20.08
C GLU A 30 -0.91 -10.54 19.95
N LEU A 31 -0.03 -10.84 18.99
CA LEU A 31 1.15 -10.01 18.70
C LEU A 31 0.78 -8.58 18.24
N LEU A 32 -0.29 -8.45 17.44
CA LEU A 32 -0.82 -7.14 17.06
C LEU A 32 -1.33 -6.37 18.28
N GLU A 33 -2.11 -7.02 19.15
CA GLU A 33 -2.66 -6.43 20.36
C GLU A 33 -1.55 -5.97 21.32
N GLU A 34 -0.53 -6.79 21.56
CA GLU A 34 0.66 -6.41 22.33
C GLU A 34 1.33 -5.15 21.76
N SER A 35 1.46 -5.09 20.43
CA SER A 35 2.06 -3.96 19.75
C SER A 35 1.20 -2.69 19.85
N LEU A 36 -0.13 -2.81 19.77
CA LEU A 36 -1.07 -1.71 19.96
C LEU A 36 -1.00 -1.18 21.39
N ALA A 37 -0.97 -2.08 22.39
CA ALA A 37 -0.78 -1.73 23.80
C ALA A 37 0.58 -1.04 24.06
N ALA A 38 1.62 -1.40 23.30
CA ALA A 38 2.93 -0.75 23.33
C ALA A 38 2.99 0.60 22.57
N GLY A 39 1.90 1.07 21.98
CA GLY A 39 1.80 2.38 21.33
C GLY A 39 1.83 2.34 19.80
N ALA A 40 1.73 1.17 19.17
CA ALA A 40 1.48 1.12 17.74
C ALA A 40 0.11 1.76 17.43
N PHE A 41 0.07 2.66 16.46
CA PHE A 41 -1.15 3.40 16.10
C PHE A 41 -1.95 2.76 14.96
N GLY A 42 -1.57 1.56 14.50
CA GLY A 42 -2.24 0.91 13.39
C GLY A 42 -1.53 -0.30 12.82
N PHE A 43 -2.22 -0.93 11.87
CA PHE A 43 -1.86 -2.18 11.22
C PHE A 43 -1.87 -1.99 9.70
N SER A 44 -0.89 -2.58 9.00
CA SER A 44 -0.75 -2.43 7.56
C SER A 44 -0.65 -3.76 6.83
N THR A 45 -1.32 -3.88 5.67
CA THR A 45 -1.18 -5.04 4.77
C THR A 45 -0.48 -4.68 3.46
N GLY A 46 0.06 -5.71 2.80
CA GLY A 46 0.61 -5.62 1.45
C GLY A 46 0.34 -6.90 0.67
N THR A 47 -0.93 -7.16 0.35
CA THR A 47 -1.39 -8.42 -0.27
C THR A 47 -0.97 -8.56 -1.74
N PHE A 48 -0.39 -7.53 -2.33
CA PHE A 48 0.31 -7.63 -3.61
C PHE A 48 1.59 -8.50 -3.50
N TYR A 49 2.28 -8.46 -2.37
CA TYR A 49 3.59 -9.10 -2.21
C TYR A 49 3.48 -10.60 -1.91
N PRO A 50 4.41 -11.44 -2.39
CA PRO A 50 4.34 -12.89 -2.24
C PRO A 50 4.05 -13.39 -0.81
N PRO A 51 4.68 -12.85 0.26
CA PRO A 51 4.46 -13.32 1.64
C PRO A 51 3.02 -13.19 2.16
N ALA A 52 2.23 -12.28 1.61
CA ALA A 52 0.85 -12.01 2.03
C ALA A 52 -0.16 -12.18 0.89
N ARG A 53 0.28 -12.63 -0.29
CA ARG A 53 -0.57 -12.78 -1.48
C ARG A 53 -1.69 -13.79 -1.26
N ALA A 54 -1.43 -14.84 -0.48
CA ALA A 54 -2.41 -15.88 -0.17
C ALA A 54 -3.37 -15.51 0.98
N ALA A 55 -3.16 -14.37 1.64
CA ALA A 55 -4.02 -13.94 2.73
C ALA A 55 -5.41 -13.54 2.24
N THR A 56 -6.43 -14.03 2.93
CA THR A 56 -7.84 -13.75 2.63
C THR A 56 -8.34 -12.52 3.38
N VAL A 57 -9.49 -11.99 2.97
CA VAL A 57 -10.20 -10.95 3.72
C VAL A 57 -10.50 -11.41 5.15
N ASP A 58 -10.94 -12.67 5.31
CA ASP A 58 -11.26 -13.24 6.62
C ASP A 58 -10.04 -13.32 7.53
N GLU A 59 -8.88 -13.73 7.00
CA GLU A 59 -7.62 -13.70 7.76
C GLU A 59 -7.29 -12.28 8.21
N ILE A 60 -7.32 -11.30 7.30
CA ILE A 60 -6.99 -9.92 7.63
C ILE A 60 -7.92 -9.38 8.71
N VAL A 61 -9.22 -9.63 8.59
CA VAL A 61 -10.22 -9.19 9.58
C VAL A 61 -10.01 -9.91 10.92
N ALA A 62 -9.74 -11.21 10.92
CA ALA A 62 -9.50 -11.98 12.13
C ALA A 62 -8.26 -11.49 12.90
N VAL A 63 -7.18 -11.17 12.18
CA VAL A 63 -5.95 -10.63 12.78
C VAL A 63 -6.16 -9.21 13.29
N ALA A 64 -6.87 -8.36 12.53
CA ALA A 64 -7.01 -6.93 12.78
C ALA A 64 -8.17 -6.55 13.71
N GLU A 65 -8.93 -7.50 14.25
CA GLU A 65 -10.07 -7.27 15.16
C GLU A 65 -9.79 -6.25 16.28
N PRO A 66 -8.61 -6.25 16.94
CA PRO A 66 -8.35 -5.33 18.05
C PRO A 66 -8.32 -3.86 17.65
N LEU A 67 -8.11 -3.51 16.37
CA LEU A 67 -7.86 -2.13 15.93
C LEU A 67 -8.92 -1.13 16.40
N ALA A 68 -10.20 -1.53 16.37
CA ALA A 68 -11.31 -0.68 16.78
C ALA A 68 -11.20 -0.26 18.25
N ARG A 69 -10.79 -1.19 19.12
CA ARG A 69 -10.63 -0.94 20.57
C ARG A 69 -9.55 0.11 20.87
N TYR A 70 -8.53 0.18 20.03
CA TYR A 70 -7.41 1.11 20.16
C TYR A 70 -7.59 2.40 19.33
N GLY A 71 -8.71 2.57 18.62
CA GLY A 71 -8.90 3.72 17.71
C GLY A 71 -7.88 3.78 16.56
N ALA A 72 -7.27 2.64 16.25
CA ALA A 72 -6.13 2.51 15.36
C ALA A 72 -6.53 2.48 13.87
N PHE A 73 -5.56 2.69 12.99
CA PHE A 73 -5.80 2.72 11.53
C PHE A 73 -5.50 1.37 10.87
N TYR A 74 -6.26 1.06 9.82
CA TYR A 74 -5.89 0.04 8.84
C TYR A 74 -5.29 0.71 7.61
N ALA A 75 -4.03 0.41 7.27
CA ALA A 75 -3.41 0.85 6.02
C ALA A 75 -3.19 -0.31 5.05
N THR A 76 -3.21 -0.06 3.75
CA THR A 76 -2.99 -1.15 2.79
C THR A 76 -2.26 -0.70 1.53
N HIS A 77 -1.23 -1.47 1.16
CA HIS A 77 -0.85 -1.64 -0.23
C HIS A 77 -1.80 -2.69 -0.83
N MET A 78 -2.74 -2.22 -1.64
CA MET A 78 -3.84 -3.04 -2.16
C MET A 78 -3.35 -4.18 -3.07
N ARG A 79 -4.14 -5.24 -3.18
CA ARG A 79 -3.78 -6.48 -3.90
C ARG A 79 -3.38 -6.26 -5.37
N ASN A 80 -4.05 -5.34 -6.05
CA ASN A 80 -3.76 -4.96 -7.43
C ASN A 80 -4.01 -3.45 -7.60
N GLU A 81 -3.07 -2.76 -8.25
CA GLU A 81 -3.16 -1.33 -8.56
C GLU A 81 -3.27 -1.09 -10.08
N ALA A 82 -3.53 -2.12 -10.88
CA ALA A 82 -3.63 -2.10 -12.34
C ALA A 82 -5.07 -2.47 -12.78
N GLU A 83 -5.23 -3.50 -13.62
CA GLU A 83 -6.53 -3.90 -14.18
C GLU A 83 -7.60 -4.26 -13.15
N ALA A 84 -7.21 -4.79 -11.98
CA ALA A 84 -8.12 -5.21 -10.92
C ALA A 84 -8.13 -4.23 -9.72
N VAL A 85 -7.86 -2.95 -9.97
CA VAL A 85 -7.86 -1.91 -8.93
C VAL A 85 -9.23 -1.76 -8.25
N LEU A 86 -10.33 -1.89 -9.00
CA LEU A 86 -11.68 -1.75 -8.44
C LEU A 86 -12.01 -2.89 -7.47
N ASP A 87 -11.62 -4.12 -7.81
CA ASP A 87 -11.77 -5.27 -6.91
C ASP A 87 -10.94 -5.08 -5.63
N SER A 88 -9.73 -4.55 -5.78
CA SER A 88 -8.85 -4.28 -4.65
C SER A 88 -9.35 -3.15 -3.75
N LEU A 89 -10.00 -2.13 -4.32
CA LEU A 89 -10.70 -1.10 -3.56
C LEU A 89 -11.91 -1.69 -2.82
N ASN A 90 -12.70 -2.55 -3.47
CA ASN A 90 -13.83 -3.23 -2.83
C ASN A 90 -13.38 -4.12 -1.67
N GLU A 91 -12.30 -4.89 -1.85
CA GLU A 91 -11.66 -5.67 -0.79
C GLU A 91 -11.26 -4.77 0.40
N THR A 92 -10.60 -3.64 0.10
CA THR A 92 -10.17 -2.66 1.09
C THR A 92 -11.34 -2.07 1.88
N TYR A 93 -12.43 -1.71 1.19
CA TYR A 93 -13.63 -1.19 1.84
C TYR A 93 -14.33 -2.24 2.67
N GLU A 94 -14.37 -3.49 2.21
CA GLU A 94 -14.97 -4.58 2.96
C GLU A 94 -14.26 -4.84 4.28
N ILE A 95 -12.93 -4.89 4.26
CA ILE A 95 -12.11 -5.01 5.48
C ILE A 95 -12.39 -3.83 6.42
N GLY A 96 -12.39 -2.60 5.89
CA GLY A 96 -12.70 -1.40 6.67
C GLY A 96 -14.07 -1.43 7.35
N ARG A 97 -15.10 -1.86 6.63
CA ARG A 97 -16.48 -2.00 7.16
C ARG A 97 -16.56 -3.07 8.25
N ARG A 98 -15.98 -4.26 8.00
CA ARG A 98 -16.00 -5.38 8.96
C ARG A 98 -15.27 -5.06 10.26
N LEU A 99 -14.19 -4.28 10.17
CA LEU A 99 -13.42 -3.84 11.34
C LEU A 99 -13.99 -2.61 12.03
N GLY A 100 -14.80 -1.80 11.33
CA GLY A 100 -15.30 -0.53 11.87
C GLY A 100 -14.19 0.51 12.10
N VAL A 101 -13.12 0.49 11.29
CA VAL A 101 -11.96 1.37 11.47
C VAL A 101 -11.70 2.26 10.26
N ARG A 102 -10.92 3.32 10.48
CA ARG A 102 -10.46 4.21 9.40
C ARG A 102 -9.45 3.47 8.53
N VAL A 103 -9.63 3.60 7.22
CA VAL A 103 -8.77 2.97 6.21
C VAL A 103 -7.90 4.00 5.50
N LEU A 104 -6.62 3.67 5.33
CA LEU A 104 -5.64 4.43 4.56
C LEU A 104 -5.17 3.59 3.36
N ILE A 105 -5.54 4.00 2.15
CA ILE A 105 -5.00 3.41 0.92
C ILE A 105 -3.61 4.00 0.69
N SER A 106 -2.59 3.18 0.85
CA SER A 106 -1.20 3.60 0.62
C SER A 106 -1.00 3.93 -0.86
N HIS A 107 -0.28 5.02 -1.15
CA HIS A 107 0.26 5.37 -2.46
C HIS A 107 -0.67 5.09 -3.67
N HIS A 108 -1.95 5.44 -3.53
CA HIS A 108 -2.98 5.12 -4.52
C HIS A 108 -2.58 5.58 -5.94
N LYS A 109 -2.66 4.66 -6.89
CA LYS A 109 -2.29 4.87 -8.29
C LYS A 109 -3.05 3.92 -9.21
N LEU A 110 -3.02 4.21 -10.51
CA LEU A 110 -3.37 3.28 -11.57
C LEU A 110 -2.10 2.92 -12.35
N ALA A 111 -1.57 1.73 -12.10
CA ALA A 111 -0.40 1.19 -12.77
C ALA A 111 -0.76 0.57 -14.13
N GLY A 112 0.20 0.47 -15.04
CA GLY A 112 0.01 -0.23 -16.31
C GLY A 112 -0.80 0.52 -17.39
N VAL A 113 -1.20 1.79 -17.15
CA VAL A 113 -1.84 2.60 -18.18
C VAL A 113 -0.84 2.91 -19.30
N LYS A 114 -0.91 2.15 -20.40
CA LYS A 114 -0.06 2.36 -21.60
C LYS A 114 -0.32 3.68 -22.33
N LYS A 115 -1.44 4.35 -22.04
CA LYS A 115 -1.76 5.66 -22.61
C LYS A 115 -1.66 6.71 -21.50
N PRO A 116 -0.67 7.62 -21.54
CA PRO A 116 -0.74 8.78 -20.67
C PRO A 116 -2.09 9.48 -20.85
N TRP A 117 -2.63 9.97 -19.73
CA TRP A 117 -3.68 10.98 -19.72
C TRP A 117 -3.38 12.03 -20.80
N PRO A 118 -4.37 12.57 -21.55
CA PRO A 118 -4.12 13.41 -22.73
C PRO A 118 -3.32 14.70 -22.47
N PHE A 119 -2.98 15.00 -21.21
CA PHE A 119 -2.16 16.14 -20.82
C PHE A 119 -0.79 15.78 -20.20
N ALA A 120 -0.40 14.51 -20.10
CA ALA A 120 0.94 14.14 -19.63
C ALA A 120 2.01 14.28 -20.73
N GLY A 121 1.95 15.38 -21.49
CA GLY A 121 3.01 15.81 -22.37
C GLY A 121 4.17 16.40 -21.55
N ASN A 122 5.37 15.85 -21.75
CA ASN A 122 6.66 16.46 -21.40
C ASN A 122 7.08 16.55 -19.92
N ALA A 123 6.92 15.50 -19.12
CA ALA A 123 7.68 15.39 -17.86
C ALA A 123 9.13 14.85 -18.03
N GLY A 124 9.54 14.49 -19.26
CA GLY A 124 10.79 13.74 -19.51
C GLY A 124 11.90 14.44 -20.30
N GLN A 125 11.80 15.74 -20.64
CA GLN A 125 12.79 16.41 -21.52
C GLN A 125 13.52 17.61 -20.89
N HIS A 126 13.67 17.68 -19.56
CA HIS A 126 14.40 18.77 -18.90
C HIS A 126 15.64 18.28 -18.14
N SER A 127 16.47 17.45 -18.78
CA SER A 127 17.85 17.18 -18.33
C SER A 127 18.91 17.58 -19.37
N GLY A 128 18.59 18.55 -20.24
CA GLY A 128 19.57 19.20 -21.13
C GLY A 128 20.11 20.48 -20.50
N ARG A 129 21.44 20.61 -20.40
CA ARG A 129 22.17 21.82 -19.97
C ARG A 129 21.56 23.12 -20.54
N PRO A 130 21.56 24.23 -19.79
CA PRO A 130 21.14 25.52 -20.32
C PRO A 130 22.02 25.90 -21.51
N ARG A 131 21.42 26.09 -22.68
CA ARG A 131 22.08 26.75 -23.81
C ARG A 131 22.11 28.25 -23.50
N THR A 132 23.30 28.83 -23.45
CA THR A 132 23.48 30.28 -23.38
C THR A 132 22.87 30.93 -24.63
N PRO A 133 22.21 32.10 -24.53
CA PRO A 133 21.77 32.83 -25.71
C PRO A 133 23.01 33.37 -26.43
N ALA A 134 23.19 32.99 -27.70
CA ALA A 134 24.15 33.67 -28.57
C ALA A 134 23.71 35.13 -28.72
N GLY A 135 24.63 36.04 -28.42
CA GLY A 135 24.39 37.47 -28.39
C GLY A 135 23.90 38.02 -29.73
N ILE A 136 22.90 38.89 -29.64
CA ILE A 136 22.61 39.89 -30.64
C ILE A 136 23.71 40.95 -30.51
N ALA A 137 24.64 41.00 -31.45
CA ALA A 137 25.51 42.14 -31.67
C ALA A 137 25.05 42.82 -32.98
N GLY A 138 24.43 43.98 -32.84
CA GLY A 138 24.12 44.87 -33.95
C GLY A 138 25.11 46.04 -34.05
N LEU A 139 25.20 46.59 -35.28
CA LEU A 139 25.63 47.95 -35.67
C LEU A 139 27.16 48.20 -35.64
N LEU A 140 27.85 48.78 -36.64
CA LEU A 140 27.54 49.82 -37.66
C LEU A 140 28.56 49.75 -38.85
N PRO A 141 28.35 50.50 -39.96
CA PRO A 141 29.15 50.48 -41.18
C PRO A 141 30.25 51.55 -41.22
N LEU A 142 31.31 51.31 -42.01
CA LEU A 142 32.07 52.28 -42.80
C LEU A 142 32.64 51.57 -44.03
#